data_AF-A0A960NSL8-F1
#
_entry.id   AF-A0A960NSL8-F1
#
_cell.length_a   1.000
_cell.length_b   1.000
_cell.length_c   1.000
_cell.angle_alpha   90.00
_cell.angle_beta   90.00
_cell.angle_gamma   90.00
#
_symmetry.space_group_name_H-M   'P 1'
#
loop_
_entity.id
_entity.type
_entity.pdbx_description
1 polymer ?
#
loop_
_entity_poly.entity_id
_entity_poly.type
_entity_poly.pdbx_seq_one_letter_code
_entity_poly.pdbx_strand_id
1 'polypeptide(L)'
;MVEQLARYLAQTQPGLRGFTRRNLFRMRHFYESYPDPEIVSALLTQLPWTHHLIILGQSKRPEEWAFYLRLAVQEQWSSRQLERQF
;
A
#
# COMPACT_ATOMS: atom_id res chain seq x y z
N MET A 1 19.82 -1.58 1.90
CA MET A 1 18.66 -2.37 2.37
C MET A 1 17.43 -2.25 1.46
N VAL A 2 16.67 -1.15 1.46
CA VAL A 2 15.44 -1.01 0.62
C VAL A 2 15.72 -1.17 -0.88
N GLU A 3 16.83 -0.63 -1.35
CA GLU A 3 17.22 -0.72 -2.76
C GLU A 3 17.63 -2.13 -3.20
N GLN A 4 18.31 -2.87 -2.32
CA GLN A 4 18.67 -4.27 -2.56
C GLN A 4 17.42 -5.14 -2.60
N LEU A 5 16.45 -4.89 -1.72
CA LEU A 5 15.17 -5.59 -1.69
C LEU A 5 14.34 -5.33 -2.97
N ALA A 6 14.26 -4.08 -3.43
CA ALA A 6 13.58 -3.75 -4.69
C ALA A 6 14.21 -4.48 -5.88
N ARG A 7 15.57 -4.47 -5.96
CA ARG A 7 16.29 -5.19 -7.02
C ARG A 7 16.08 -6.69 -6.95
N TYR A 8 16.12 -7.26 -5.75
CA TYR A 8 15.88 -8.69 -5.55
C TYR A 8 14.48 -9.09 -6.03
N LEU A 9 13.43 -8.39 -5.58
CA LEU A 9 12.04 -8.67 -5.96
C LEU A 9 11.81 -8.54 -7.47
N ALA A 10 12.42 -7.52 -8.10
CA ALA A 10 12.34 -7.34 -9.55
C ALA A 10 13.01 -8.48 -10.33
N GLN A 11 14.06 -9.11 -9.77
CA GLN A 11 14.78 -10.21 -10.40
C GLN A 11 14.11 -11.57 -10.15
N THR A 12 13.65 -11.83 -8.93
CA THR A 12 13.07 -13.13 -8.56
C THR A 12 11.60 -13.27 -8.95
N GLN A 13 10.87 -12.15 -9.03
CA GLN A 13 9.45 -12.12 -9.41
C GLN A 13 9.17 -10.97 -10.39
N PRO A 14 9.54 -11.13 -11.68
CA PRO A 14 9.32 -10.10 -12.70
C PRO A 14 7.84 -9.77 -12.96
N GLY A 15 6.90 -10.63 -12.52
CA GLY A 15 5.46 -10.35 -12.55
C GLY A 15 4.94 -9.49 -11.39
N LEU A 16 5.72 -9.31 -10.32
CA LEU A 16 5.33 -8.50 -9.17
C LEU A 16 5.44 -7.01 -9.51
N ARG A 17 4.29 -6.35 -9.63
CA ARG A 17 4.21 -4.89 -9.84
C ARG A 17 4.08 -4.17 -8.50
N GLY A 18 4.56 -2.93 -8.44
CA GLY A 18 4.39 -2.06 -7.27
C GLY A 18 5.51 -2.12 -6.21
N PHE A 19 6.51 -2.98 -6.34
CA PHE A 19 7.65 -3.07 -5.41
C PHE A 19 8.88 -2.25 -5.86
N THR A 20 8.62 -1.05 -6.40
CA THR A 20 9.70 -0.13 -6.77
C THR A 20 10.38 0.42 -5.51
N ARG A 21 11.63 0.90 -5.64
CA ARG A 21 12.34 1.57 -4.54
C ARG A 21 11.48 2.63 -3.85
N ARG A 22 10.84 3.52 -4.63
CA ARG A 22 9.98 4.60 -4.13
C ARG A 22 8.82 4.06 -3.30
N ASN A 23 8.23 2.96 -3.77
CA ASN A 23 7.09 2.32 -3.10
C ASN A 23 7.51 1.61 -1.81
N LEU A 24 8.65 0.93 -1.80
CA LEU A 24 9.19 0.34 -0.58
C LEU A 24 9.58 1.39 0.47
N PHE A 25 10.06 2.56 0.06
CA PHE A 25 10.29 3.67 0.98
C PHE A 25 8.98 4.19 1.59
N ARG A 26 7.93 4.33 0.76
CA ARG A 26 6.59 4.67 1.24
C ARG A 26 6.04 3.62 2.20
N MET A 27 6.26 2.32 1.94
CA MET A 27 5.89 1.21 2.83
C MET A 27 6.53 1.32 4.20
N ARG A 28 7.85 1.57 4.24
CA ARG A 28 8.57 1.70 5.49
C ARG A 28 8.06 2.90 6.28
N HIS A 29 7.99 4.06 5.64
CA HIS A 29 7.52 5.28 6.29
C HIS A 29 6.08 5.12 6.79
N PHE A 30 5.24 4.45 6.01
CA PHE A 30 3.89 4.08 6.40
C PHE A 30 3.93 3.22 7.66
N TYR A 31 4.65 2.11 7.69
CA TYR A 31 4.72 1.25 8.87
C TYR A 31 5.23 1.99 10.11
N GLU A 32 6.18 2.91 9.95
CA GLU A 32 6.75 3.71 11.04
C GLU A 32 5.83 4.83 11.55
N SER A 33 4.90 5.33 10.73
CA SER A 33 4.04 6.47 11.09
C SER A 33 2.80 6.09 11.87
N TYR A 34 2.69 4.82 12.30
CA TYR A 34 1.44 4.28 12.83
C TYR A 34 1.46 3.97 14.32
N PRO A 35 0.38 4.33 15.02
CA PRO A 35 0.27 4.07 16.45
C PRO A 35 -0.15 2.62 16.77
N ASP A 36 -0.88 1.93 15.88
CA ASP A 36 -1.40 0.59 16.13
C ASP A 36 -1.01 -0.41 15.01
N PRO A 37 -0.01 -1.27 15.26
CA PRO A 37 0.46 -2.24 14.27
C PRO A 37 -0.53 -3.39 14.00
N GLU A 38 -1.46 -3.69 14.92
CA GLU A 38 -2.43 -4.78 14.74
C GLU A 38 -3.48 -4.41 13.69
N ILE A 39 -4.03 -3.20 13.80
CA ILE A 39 -5.00 -2.67 12.82
C ILE A 39 -4.37 -2.58 11.44
N VAL A 40 -3.12 -2.14 11.36
CA VAL A 40 -2.38 -2.04 10.09
C VAL A 40 -2.19 -3.41 9.46
N SER A 41 -1.73 -4.39 10.24
CA SER A 41 -1.50 -5.75 9.74
C SER A 41 -2.78 -6.39 9.22
N ALA A 42 -3.90 -6.19 9.93
CA ALA A 42 -5.20 -6.68 9.51
C ALA A 42 -5.75 -6.01 8.24
N LEU A 43 -5.48 -4.71 8.02
CA LEU A 43 -5.91 -4.01 6.81
C LEU A 43 -5.00 -4.32 5.61
N LEU A 44 -3.68 -4.40 5.84
CA LEU A 44 -2.68 -4.71 4.81
C LEU A 44 -2.87 -6.10 4.20
N THR A 45 -3.38 -7.06 4.97
CA THR A 45 -3.62 -8.44 4.52
C THR A 45 -4.91 -8.59 3.71
N GLN A 46 -5.83 -7.63 3.79
CA GLN A 46 -7.13 -7.71 3.12
C GLN A 46 -7.12 -7.16 1.69
N LEU A 47 -6.16 -6.32 1.33
CA LEU A 47 -6.10 -5.70 0.01
C LEU A 47 -4.78 -5.99 -0.70
N PRO A 48 -4.78 -6.09 -2.05
CA PRO A 48 -3.55 -6.15 -2.82
C PRO A 48 -2.67 -4.92 -2.57
N TRP A 49 -1.35 -5.09 -2.71
CA TRP A 49 -0.40 -4.00 -2.50
C TRP A 49 -0.64 -2.79 -3.42
N THR A 50 -1.16 -3.01 -4.64
CA THR A 50 -1.52 -1.94 -5.57
C THR A 50 -2.51 -0.93 -4.98
N HIS A 51 -3.50 -1.38 -4.21
CA HIS A 51 -4.48 -0.51 -3.55
C HIS A 51 -3.82 0.42 -2.54
N HIS A 52 -2.93 -0.14 -1.73
CA HIS A 52 -2.15 0.62 -0.77
C HIS A 52 -1.29 1.68 -1.46
N LEU A 53 -0.72 1.40 -2.63
CA LEU A 53 0.06 2.38 -3.38
C LEU A 53 -0.75 3.54 -3.92
N ILE A 54 -1.96 3.26 -4.40
CA ILE A 54 -2.89 4.30 -4.87
C ILE A 54 -3.25 5.20 -3.70
N ILE A 55 -3.72 4.60 -2.60
CA ILE A 55 -4.13 5.33 -1.40
C ILE A 55 -2.95 6.13 -0.81
N LEU A 56 -1.77 5.53 -0.67
CA LEU A 56 -0.57 6.22 -0.16
C LEU A 56 0.02 7.25 -1.11
N GLY A 57 -0.29 7.14 -2.41
CA GLY A 57 0.04 8.14 -3.38
C GLY A 57 -0.82 9.39 -3.26
N GLN A 58 -2.10 9.20 -2.93
CA GLN A 58 -3.14 10.24 -2.96
C GLN A 58 -3.37 10.88 -1.58
N SER A 59 -3.29 10.10 -0.50
CA SER A 59 -3.54 10.53 0.87
C SER A 59 -2.24 10.90 1.60
N LYS A 60 -2.22 12.09 2.23
CA LYS A 60 -1.08 12.55 3.05
C LYS A 60 -1.32 12.38 4.55
N ARG A 61 -2.58 12.26 4.96
CA ARG A 61 -2.99 12.18 6.36
C ARG A 61 -3.30 10.75 6.78
N PRO A 62 -3.02 10.39 8.05
CA PRO A 62 -3.31 9.06 8.57
C PRO A 62 -4.80 8.70 8.52
N GLU A 63 -5.66 9.65 8.84
CA GLU A 63 -7.10 9.43 8.87
C GLU A 63 -7.68 9.15 7.48
N GLU A 64 -7.20 9.85 6.44
CA GLU A 64 -7.72 9.74 5.07
C GLU A 64 -7.45 8.37 4.48
N TRP A 65 -6.20 7.89 4.52
CA TRP A 65 -5.92 6.57 3.95
C TRP A 65 -6.64 5.47 4.74
N ALA A 66 -6.86 5.63 6.06
CA ALA A 66 -7.58 4.65 6.87
C ALA A 66 -9.03 4.50 6.43
N PHE A 67 -9.66 5.65 6.14
CA PHE A 67 -10.99 5.72 5.58
C PHE A 67 -11.05 4.99 4.23
N TYR A 68 -10.14 5.32 3.30
CA TYR A 68 -10.13 4.69 1.97
C TYR A 68 -9.78 3.19 2.00
N LEU A 69 -8.92 2.73 2.92
CA LEU A 69 -8.65 1.30 3.10
C LEU A 69 -9.91 0.56 3.57
N ARG A 70 -10.60 1.09 4.59
CA ARG A 70 -11.84 0.49 5.09
C ARG A 70 -12.91 0.48 4.01
N LEU A 71 -13.07 1.58 3.28
CA LEU A 71 -14.04 1.70 2.20
C LEU A 71 -13.73 0.74 1.05
N ALA A 72 -12.46 0.62 0.64
CA ALA A 72 -12.04 -0.29 -0.39
C ALA A 72 -12.25 -1.77 -0.02
N VAL A 73 -12.09 -2.13 1.26
CA VAL A 73 -12.42 -3.46 1.78
C VAL A 73 -13.94 -3.69 1.78
N GLN A 74 -14.73 -2.74 2.29
CA GLN A 74 -16.19 -2.85 2.38
C GLN A 74 -16.85 -2.98 1.01
N GLU A 75 -16.44 -2.15 0.05
CA GLU A 75 -17.01 -2.09 -1.30
C GLU A 75 -16.33 -3.05 -2.28
N GLN A 76 -15.34 -3.83 -1.82
CA GLN A 76 -14.52 -4.72 -2.63
C GLN A 76 -14.00 -4.08 -3.92
N TRP A 77 -13.53 -2.83 -3.82
CA TRP A 77 -13.08 -2.09 -5.00
C TRP A 77 -11.89 -2.77 -5.66
N SER A 78 -11.93 -2.89 -6.99
CA SER A 78 -10.73 -3.17 -7.77
C SER A 78 -9.76 -1.98 -7.73
N SER A 79 -8.48 -2.22 -8.01
CA SER A 79 -7.47 -1.15 -8.05
C SER A 79 -7.85 -0.02 -9.02
N ARG A 80 -8.53 -0.37 -10.11
CA ARG A 80 -9.02 0.58 -11.13
C ARG A 80 -10.24 1.39 -10.66
N GLN A 81 -11.11 0.80 -9.83
CA GLN A 81 -12.22 1.53 -9.22
C GLN A 81 -11.69 2.49 -8.15
N LEU A 82 -10.75 2.04 -7.33
CA LEU A 82 -10.09 2.87 -6.34
C LEU A 82 -9.41 4.09 -7.00
N GLU A 83 -8.69 3.91 -8.10
CA GLU A 83 -8.11 5.02 -8.89
C GLU A 83 -9.14 6.03 -9.41
N ARG A 84 -10.41 5.64 -9.59
CA ARG A 84 -11.48 6.53 -10.06
C ARG A 84 -12.18 7.31 -8.94
N GLN A 85 -12.03 6.86 -7.69
CA GLN A 85 -12.68 7.43 -6.52
C GLN A 85 -11.84 8.51 -5.83
N PHE A 86 -10.58 8.62 -6.23
CA PHE A 86 -9.67 9.70 -5.88
C PHE A 86 -9.54 10.67 -7.06
#